data_AF-A0A9E0LGG5-F1
#
_entry.id   AF-A0A9E0LGG5-F1
#
_cell.length_a   1.000
_cell.length_b   1.000
_cell.length_c   1.000
_cell.angle_alpha   90.00
_cell.angle_beta   90.00
_cell.angle_gamma   90.00
#
_symmetry.space_group_name_H-M   'P 1'
#
loop_
_entity.id
_entity.type
_entity.pdbx_description
1 polymer ?
#
loop_
_entity_poly.entity_id
_entity_poly.type
_entity_poly.pdbx_seq_one_letter_code
_entity_poly.pdbx_strand_id
1 'polypeptide(L)' 'MAKIVVVTSGKGGVGKTTTSAAFASGLALRGHKTAVIDFDVG' A
#
# COMPACT_ATOMS: atom_id res chain seq x y z
N MET A 1 -6.51 -13.50 11.54
CA MET A 1 -6.23 -12.11 11.97
C MET A 1 -5.54 -11.39 10.82
N ALA A 2 -6.00 -10.21 10.41
CA ALA A 2 -5.37 -9.46 9.32
C ALA A 2 -4.14 -8.69 9.85
N LYS A 3 -3.11 -8.52 9.01
CA LYS A 3 -1.97 -7.62 9.28
C LYS A 3 -2.24 -6.27 8.60
N ILE A 4 -2.08 -5.18 9.34
CA ILE A 4 -2.26 -3.82 8.84
C ILE A 4 -0.88 -3.18 8.70
N VAL A 5 -0.57 -2.68 7.50
CA VAL A 5 0.69 -1.99 7.19
C VAL A 5 0.34 -0.60 6.68
N VAL A 6 0.96 0.43 7.28
CA VAL A 6 0.77 1.83 6.88
C VAL A 6 2.01 2.29 6.12
N VAL A 7 1.81 2.77 4.90
CA VAL A 7 2.86 3.41 4.09
C VAL A 7 2.72 4.92 4.26
N THR A 8 3.71 5.56 4.89
CA THR A 8 3.69 6.99 5.19
C THR A 8 5.02 7.67 4.87
N SER A 9 4.97 8.99 4.68
CA SER A 9 6.15 9.85 4.52
C SER A 9 5.75 11.32 4.74
N GLY A 10 6.67 12.12 5.27
CA GLY A 10 6.47 13.54 5.55
C GLY A 10 6.52 14.47 4.33
N LYS A 11 6.75 13.95 3.12
CA LYS A 11 6.86 14.75 1.88
C LYS A 11 5.92 14.24 0.78
N GLY A 12 5.38 15.17 -0.02
CA GLY A 12 4.61 14.86 -1.22
C GLY A 12 5.50 14.33 -2.35
N GLY A 13 4.94 13.52 -3.26
CA GLY A 13 5.65 13.05 -4.46
C GLY A 13 6.76 12.01 -4.23
N VAL A 14 6.85 11.42 -3.03
CA VAL A 14 7.87 10.41 -2.67
C VAL A 14 7.48 8.97 -3.00
N GLY A 15 6.39 8.76 -3.75
CA GLY A 15 5.98 7.44 -4.23
C GLY A 15 5.16 6.59 -3.26
N LYS A 16 4.52 7.17 -2.23
CA LYS A 16 3.68 6.43 -1.26
C LYS A 16 2.63 5.54 -1.95
N THR A 17 1.84 6.11 -2.86
CA THR A 17 0.80 5.39 -3.62
C THR A 17 1.40 4.29 -4.49
N THR A 18 2.46 4.60 -5.23
CA THR A 18 3.17 3.64 -6.08
C THR A 18 3.71 2.45 -5.29
N THR A 19 4.37 2.72 -4.15
CA THR A 19 4.90 1.69 -3.26
C THR A 19 3.78 0.86 -2.64
N SER A 20 2.69 1.49 -2.20
CA SER A 20 1.53 0.77 -1.62
C SER A 20 0.90 -0.19 -2.61
N ALA A 21 0.69 0.25 -3.86
CA ALA A 21 0.14 -0.57 -4.93
C ALA A 21 1.08 -1.73 -5.31
N ALA A 22 2.38 -1.46 -5.47
CA ALA A 22 3.37 -2.49 -5.79
C ALA A 22 3.49 -3.55 -4.68
N PHE A 23 3.52 -3.11 -3.42
CA PHE A 23 3.57 -3.98 -2.26
C PHE A 23 2.33 -4.87 -2.15
N ALA A 24 1.14 -4.28 -2.30
CA ALA A 24 -0.11 -5.02 -2.28
C ALA A 24 -0.22 -6.03 -3.43
N SER A 25 0.20 -5.65 -4.64
CA SER A 25 0.24 -6.54 -5.81
C SER A 25 1.15 -7.74 -5.56
N GLY A 26 2.36 -7.50 -5.04
CA GLY A 26 3.29 -8.59 -4.69
C GLY A 26 2.75 -9.55 -3.64
N LEU A 27 1.99 -9.06 -2.65
CA LEU A 27 1.33 -9.93 -1.67
C LEU A 27 0.19 -10.74 -2.29
N ALA A 28 -0.64 -10.13 -3.13
CA ALA A 28 -1.73 -10.82 -3.82
C ALA A 28 -1.22 -11.92 -4.75
N LEU A 29 -0.14 -11.64 -5.52
CA LEU A 29 0.52 -12.62 -6.39
C LEU A 29 1.10 -13.82 -5.63
N ARG A 30 1.43 -13.64 -4.34
CA ARG A 30 1.91 -14.71 -3.44
C ARG A 30 0.76 -15.45 -2.74
N GLY A 31 -0.48 -15.21 -3.14
CA GLY A 31 -1.67 -15.89 -2.61
C GLY A 31 -2.20 -15.33 -1.30
N HIS A 32 -1.70 -14.17 -0.85
CA HIS A 32 -2.26 -13.51 0.33
C HIS A 32 -3.55 -12.77 -0.04
N LYS A 33 -4.61 -12.93 0.79
CA LYS A 33 -5.78 -12.06 0.71
C LYS A 33 -5.37 -10.65 1.12
N THR A 34 -5.24 -9.77 0.13
CA THR A 34 -4.70 -8.44 0.30
C THR A 34 -5.71 -7.39 -0.13
N ALA A 35 -5.81 -6.32 0.65
CA ALA A 35 -6.52 -5.10 0.30
C ALA A 35 -5.55 -3.93 0.42
N VAL A 36 -5.60 -3.00 -0.53
CA VAL A 36 -4.91 -1.72 -0.46
C VAL A 36 -5.97 -0.63 -0.32
N ILE A 37 -5.74 0.31 0.60
CA ILE A 37 -6.62 1.44 0.84
C ILE A 37 -5.75 2.68 0.67
N ASP A 38 -6.13 3.52 -0.29
CA ASP A 38 -5.49 4.82 -0.49
C ASP A 38 -6.35 5.91 0.14
N PHE A 39 -5.73 6.73 0.98
CA PHE A 39 -6.36 7.87 1.64
C PHE A 39 -5.83 9.21 1.09
N ASP A 40 -5.23 9.20 -0.10
CA ASP A 40 -4.84 10.44 -0.76
C ASP A 40 -6.09 11.29 -1.06
N VAL A 41 -6.11 12.50 -0.50
CA VAL A 41 -7.11 13.53 -0.78
C VAL A 41 -6.46 14.47 -1.79
N GLY A 42 -6.47 14.02 -3.04
CA GLY A 42 -6.09 14.81 -4.23
C GLY A 42 -7.31 15.28 -4.98
#